data_AF-A0A358NI53-F1
#
_entry.id   AF-A0A358NI53-F1
#
_cell.length_a   1.000
_cell.length_b   1.000
_cell.length_c   1.000
_cell.angle_alpha   90.00
_cell.angle_beta   90.00
_cell.angle_gamma   90.00
#
_symmetry.space_group_name_H-M   'P 1'
#
loop_
_entity.id
_entity.type
_entity.pdbx_description
1 polymer ?
#
loop_
_entity_poly.entity_id
_entity_poly.type
_entity_poly.pdbx_seq_one_letter_code
_entity_poly.pdbx_strand_id
1 'polypeptide(L)'
;SNPPINRHPVYAGQIINIPGFTYTVRQGDTLNKISGKFNIPLNMLLSLNPRIACEGNITEGQNIFITNRPSAGNSEQIFSIEKNSESIMSDIDSENWTDAEQKASQIKSDFTQLTPFFIEQGAPEELITTISDAITKLLEALNSKNVHLSKVQAFIIGEYYSDILDILRRNNQIT
;
A
#
# COMPACT_ATOMS: atom_id res chain seq x y z
N SER A 1 22.78 -6.51 -20.57
CA SER A 1 23.02 -5.99 -19.21
C SER A 1 21.95 -4.97 -18.88
N ASN A 2 21.14 -5.25 -17.86
CA ASN A 2 20.17 -4.31 -17.31
C ASN A 2 20.95 -3.32 -16.40
N PRO A 3 20.94 -2.00 -16.64
CA PRO A 3 21.67 -1.04 -15.81
C PRO A 3 21.05 -0.92 -14.40
N PRO A 4 21.85 -0.52 -13.40
CA PRO A 4 21.42 -0.50 -12.00
C PRO A 4 20.29 0.50 -11.74
N ILE A 5 19.35 0.10 -10.88
CA ILE A 5 18.25 0.93 -10.35
C ILE A 5 18.87 2.16 -9.68
N ASN A 6 18.86 3.29 -10.38
CA ASN A 6 19.31 4.56 -9.84
C ASN A 6 18.23 5.10 -8.89
N ARG A 7 18.31 4.69 -7.62
CA ARG A 7 17.64 5.37 -6.51
C ARG A 7 18.27 6.75 -6.38
N HIS A 8 17.73 7.73 -7.10
CA HIS A 8 18.17 9.12 -6.97
C HIS A 8 17.85 9.60 -5.55
N PRO A 9 18.84 9.95 -4.72
CA PRO A 9 18.58 10.69 -3.49
C PRO A 9 17.98 12.04 -3.86
N VAL A 10 16.88 12.42 -3.20
CA VAL A 10 16.21 13.71 -3.42
C VAL A 10 17.11 14.80 -2.84
N TYR A 11 17.63 15.69 -3.68
CA TYR A 11 18.47 16.80 -3.24
C TYR A 11 17.60 17.97 -2.78
N ALA A 12 17.99 18.64 -1.69
CA ALA A 12 17.37 19.89 -1.26
C ALA A 12 17.49 20.92 -2.42
N GLY A 13 16.35 21.31 -3.00
CA GLY A 13 16.28 22.19 -4.19
C GLY A 13 15.75 21.53 -5.47
N GLN A 14 15.42 20.22 -5.45
CA GLN A 14 14.74 19.57 -6.57
C GLN A 14 13.27 20.00 -6.66
N ILE A 15 12.85 20.58 -7.79
CA ILE A 15 11.43 20.84 -8.08
C ILE A 15 10.78 19.53 -8.50
N ILE A 16 10.09 18.88 -7.56
CA ILE A 16 9.22 17.73 -7.85
C ILE A 16 7.88 18.30 -8.33
N ASN A 17 7.58 18.14 -9.61
CA ASN A 17 6.26 18.48 -10.14
C ASN A 17 5.27 17.39 -9.75
N ILE A 18 4.65 17.53 -8.58
CA ILE A 18 3.54 16.67 -8.16
C ILE A 18 2.28 17.23 -8.82
N PRO A 19 1.65 16.53 -9.77
CA PRO A 19 0.40 17.00 -10.35
C PRO A 19 -0.69 17.03 -9.27
N GLY A 20 -1.38 18.16 -9.19
CA GLY A 20 -2.33 18.46 -8.14
C GLY A 20 -2.88 19.88 -8.23
N PHE A 21 -3.65 20.26 -7.22
CA PHE A 21 -4.23 21.58 -7.09
C PHE A 21 -4.27 21.99 -5.62
N THR A 22 -4.40 23.29 -5.37
CA THR A 22 -4.58 23.82 -4.02
C THR A 22 -6.06 23.87 -3.68
N TYR A 23 -6.44 23.27 -2.56
CA TYR A 23 -7.78 23.38 -1.99
C TYR A 23 -7.76 24.34 -0.80
N THR A 24 -8.75 25.23 -0.73
CA THR A 24 -8.96 26.10 0.43
C THR A 24 -9.98 25.47 1.36
N VAL A 25 -9.56 25.18 2.59
CA VAL A 25 -10.37 24.59 3.65
C VAL A 25 -11.59 25.47 3.93
N ARG A 26 -12.77 24.84 3.95
CA ARG A 26 -14.06 25.50 4.21
C ARG A 26 -14.56 25.18 5.61
N GLN A 27 -15.50 25.98 6.09
CA GLN A 27 -16.15 25.74 7.37
C GLN A 27 -16.73 24.31 7.44
N GLY A 28 -16.38 23.57 8.50
CA GLY A 28 -16.86 22.20 8.71
C GLY A 28 -16.09 21.09 7.97
N ASP A 29 -15.07 21.45 7.20
CA ASP A 29 -14.12 20.48 6.64
C ASP A 29 -13.29 19.83 7.77
N THR A 30 -12.98 18.55 7.56
CA THR A 30 -11.99 17.81 8.35
C THR A 30 -11.06 17.10 7.36
N LEU A 31 -9.87 16.71 7.82
CA LEU A 31 -8.94 15.98 6.96
C LEU A 31 -9.55 14.70 6.38
N ASN A 32 -10.34 13.96 7.18
CA ASN A 32 -11.06 12.78 6.71
C ASN A 32 -12.10 13.10 5.63
N LYS A 33 -12.85 14.20 5.78
CA LYS A 33 -13.83 14.62 4.76
C LYS A 33 -13.14 15.02 3.46
N ILE A 34 -12.00 15.71 3.55
CA ILE A 34 -11.22 16.13 2.39
C ILE A 34 -10.57 14.92 1.71
N SER A 35 -9.96 14.02 2.48
CA SER A 35 -9.41 12.73 2.06
C SER A 35 -10.44 11.95 1.23
N GLY A 36 -11.62 11.71 1.81
CA GLY A 36 -12.70 11.01 1.11
C GLY A 36 -13.25 11.77 -0.10
N LYS A 37 -13.40 13.11 -0.02
CA LYS A 37 -13.89 13.95 -1.12
C LYS A 37 -13.02 13.86 -2.36
N PHE A 38 -11.70 13.76 -2.19
CA PHE A 38 -10.74 13.71 -3.29
C PHE A 38 -10.20 12.30 -3.54
N ASN A 39 -10.68 11.30 -2.82
CA ASN A 39 -10.24 9.90 -2.89
C ASN A 39 -8.71 9.77 -2.78
N ILE A 40 -8.12 10.48 -1.80
CA ILE A 40 -6.69 10.46 -1.51
C ILE A 40 -6.53 10.02 -0.07
N PRO A 41 -5.72 9.00 0.23
CA PRO A 41 -5.48 8.54 1.60
C PRO A 41 -5.04 9.67 2.53
N LEU A 42 -5.52 9.66 3.77
CA LEU A 42 -5.18 10.68 4.77
C LEU A 42 -3.67 10.81 4.99
N ASN A 43 -2.93 9.70 5.01
CA ASN A 43 -1.47 9.70 5.17
C ASN A 43 -0.77 10.41 3.99
N MET A 44 -1.26 10.23 2.76
CA MET A 44 -0.77 10.92 1.57
C MET A 44 -1.14 12.41 1.64
N LEU A 45 -2.35 12.75 2.08
CA LEU A 45 -2.76 14.13 2.29
C LEU A 45 -1.84 14.82 3.32
N LEU A 46 -1.49 14.14 4.41
CA LEU A 46 -0.59 14.65 5.44
C LEU A 46 0.87 14.75 4.97
N SER A 47 1.36 13.79 4.19
CA SER A 47 2.73 13.81 3.66
C SER A 47 2.95 14.95 2.66
N LEU A 48 1.92 15.28 1.87
CA LEU A 48 1.92 16.43 0.97
C LEU A 48 1.75 17.77 1.71
N ASN A 49 1.30 17.74 2.97
CA ASN A 49 1.06 18.93 3.78
C ASN A 49 1.74 18.83 5.18
N PRO A 50 3.10 18.83 5.26
CA PRO A 50 3.83 18.52 6.50
C PRO A 50 3.50 19.43 7.69
N ARG A 51 3.14 20.70 7.43
CA ARG A 51 2.73 21.63 8.48
C ARG A 51 1.47 21.17 9.21
N ILE A 52 0.53 20.57 8.48
CA ILE A 52 -0.72 20.03 9.03
C ILE A 52 -0.44 18.77 9.84
N ALA A 53 0.50 17.93 9.36
CA ALA A 53 0.92 16.75 10.10
C ALA A 53 1.51 17.08 11.48
N CYS A 54 2.20 18.22 11.61
CA CYS A 54 2.71 18.72 12.90
C CYS A 54 1.63 19.36 13.79
N GLU A 55 0.70 20.12 13.20
CA GLU A 55 -0.31 20.90 13.94
C GLU A 55 -1.56 20.07 14.31
N GLY A 56 -1.80 18.96 13.62
CA GLY A 56 -2.90 18.01 13.90
C GLY A 56 -4.30 18.52 13.53
N ASN A 57 -4.42 19.76 13.06
CA ASN A 57 -5.70 20.40 12.75
C ASN A 57 -5.61 21.23 11.46
N ILE A 58 -6.77 21.55 10.88
CA ILE A 58 -6.92 22.48 9.75
C ILE A 58 -7.82 23.65 10.15
N THR A 59 -7.53 24.84 9.63
CA THR A 59 -8.34 26.05 9.86
C THR A 59 -9.05 26.49 8.59
N GLU A 60 -10.23 27.09 8.74
CA GLU A 60 -10.96 27.69 7.62
C GLU A 60 -10.09 28.73 6.90
N GLY A 61 -10.08 28.71 5.57
CA GLY A 61 -9.23 29.57 4.75
C GLY A 61 -7.80 29.05 4.58
N GLN A 62 -7.41 27.97 5.26
CA GLN A 62 -6.10 27.36 5.06
C GLN A 62 -6.00 26.71 3.67
N ASN A 63 -4.89 26.94 2.99
CA ASN A 63 -4.60 26.28 1.72
C ASN A 63 -3.87 24.97 1.95
N ILE A 64 -4.37 23.91 1.33
CA ILE A 64 -3.79 22.56 1.37
C ILE A 64 -3.56 22.07 -0.04
N PHE A 65 -2.46 21.35 -0.24
CA PHE A 65 -2.14 20.74 -1.52
C PHE A 65 -2.83 19.38 -1.64
N ILE A 66 -3.58 19.20 -2.73
CA ILE A 66 -4.31 17.99 -3.07
C ILE A 66 -3.72 17.45 -4.38
N THR A 67 -3.23 16.21 -4.39
CA THR A 67 -2.82 15.59 -5.65
C THR A 67 -4.05 15.16 -6.46
N ASN A 68 -4.01 15.26 -7.79
CA ASN A 68 -5.08 14.75 -8.66
C ASN A 68 -4.81 13.34 -9.18
N ARG A 69 -3.72 12.71 -8.71
CA ARG A 69 -3.51 11.29 -8.94
C ARG A 69 -4.28 10.51 -7.87
N PRO A 70 -5.21 9.59 -8.22
CA PRO A 70 -5.45 8.48 -7.30
C PRO A 70 -4.09 7.92 -6.97
N SER A 71 -3.80 7.69 -5.68
CA SER A 71 -2.45 7.38 -5.19
C SER A 71 -1.78 6.33 -6.09
N ALA A 72 -0.95 6.78 -7.04
CA ALA A 72 -0.35 5.89 -8.04
C ALA A 72 0.53 4.84 -7.35
N GLY A 73 1.06 5.20 -6.17
CA GLY A 73 1.71 4.28 -5.25
C GLY A 73 0.80 3.14 -4.80
N ASN A 74 -0.44 3.39 -4.39
CA ASN A 74 -1.33 2.31 -3.94
C ASN A 74 -1.68 1.35 -5.07
N SER A 75 -1.97 1.85 -6.28
CA SER A 75 -2.26 0.96 -7.42
C SER A 75 -1.06 0.10 -7.80
N GLU A 76 0.16 0.65 -7.77
CA GLU A 76 1.39 -0.09 -8.01
C GLU A 76 1.65 -1.13 -6.91
N GLN A 77 1.43 -0.77 -5.65
CA GLN A 77 1.60 -1.65 -4.50
C GLN A 77 0.55 -2.77 -4.45
N ILE A 78 -0.70 -2.47 -4.81
CA ILE A 78 -1.78 -3.47 -4.91
C ILE A 78 -1.42 -4.50 -5.99
N PHE A 79 -1.02 -4.03 -7.18
CA PHE A 79 -0.58 -4.90 -8.26
C PHE A 79 0.69 -5.69 -7.90
N SER A 80 1.62 -5.07 -7.15
CA SER A 80 2.82 -5.73 -6.62
C SER A 80 2.45 -6.89 -5.69
N ILE A 81 1.53 -6.69 -4.74
CA ILE A 81 1.08 -7.75 -3.84
C ILE A 81 0.41 -8.88 -4.62
N GLU A 82 -0.50 -8.57 -5.55
CA GLU A 82 -1.20 -9.55 -6.39
C GLU A 82 -0.19 -10.42 -7.15
N LYS A 83 0.68 -9.80 -7.94
CA LYS A 83 1.68 -10.49 -8.76
C LYS A 83 2.68 -11.32 -7.93
N ASN A 84 3.14 -10.79 -6.79
CA ASN A 84 4.05 -11.50 -5.92
C ASN A 84 3.35 -12.71 -5.27
N SER A 85 2.08 -12.58 -4.89
CA SER A 85 1.28 -13.67 -4.31
C SER A 85 1.02 -14.79 -5.31
N GLU A 86 0.82 -14.46 -6.60
CA GLU A 86 0.65 -15.44 -7.67
C GLU A 86 1.94 -16.20 -7.99
N SER A 87 3.09 -15.51 -8.00
CA SER A 87 4.36 -16.09 -8.48
C SER A 87 5.18 -16.78 -7.39
N ILE A 88 5.01 -16.42 -6.11
CA ILE A 88 5.82 -16.96 -5.00
C ILE A 88 5.72 -18.48 -4.85
N MET A 89 4.57 -19.08 -5.21
CA MET A 89 4.38 -20.53 -5.16
C MET A 89 5.38 -21.25 -6.07
N SER A 90 5.61 -20.71 -7.27
CA SER A 90 6.56 -21.27 -8.24
C SER A 90 8.01 -21.18 -7.75
N ASP A 91 8.36 -20.13 -7.01
CA ASP A 91 9.69 -20.01 -6.43
C ASP A 91 9.89 -21.03 -5.31
N ILE A 92 8.87 -21.23 -4.47
CA ILE A 92 8.88 -22.26 -3.42
C ILE A 92 8.98 -23.66 -4.03
N ASP A 93 8.23 -23.95 -5.09
CA ASP A 93 8.29 -25.21 -5.84
C ASP A 93 9.67 -25.48 -6.43
N SER A 94 10.33 -24.42 -6.90
CA SER A 94 11.66 -24.48 -7.51
C SER A 94 12.81 -24.34 -6.50
N GLU A 95 12.49 -24.32 -5.20
CA GLU A 95 13.45 -24.06 -4.11
C GLU A 95 14.28 -22.77 -4.27
N ASN A 96 13.72 -21.77 -4.96
CA ASN A 96 14.32 -20.45 -5.14
C ASN A 96 13.99 -19.56 -3.92
N TRP A 97 14.57 -19.92 -2.78
CA TRP A 97 14.28 -19.30 -1.48
C TRP A 97 14.57 -17.79 -1.45
N THR A 98 15.62 -17.34 -2.13
CA THR A 98 16.01 -15.91 -2.16
C THR A 98 14.91 -15.07 -2.81
N ASP A 99 14.40 -15.50 -3.97
CA ASP A 99 13.36 -14.75 -4.67
C ASP A 99 12.02 -14.85 -3.93
N ALA A 100 11.71 -16.01 -3.33
CA ALA A 100 10.53 -16.17 -2.50
C ALA A 100 10.57 -15.24 -1.27
N GLU A 101 11.71 -15.13 -0.59
CA GLU A 101 11.89 -14.25 0.57
C GLU A 101 11.80 -12.77 0.19
N GLN A 102 12.37 -12.37 -0.96
CA GLN A 102 12.24 -11.02 -1.48
C GLN A 102 10.77 -10.67 -1.76
N LYS A 103 10.03 -11.56 -2.43
CA LYS A 103 8.60 -11.38 -2.72
C LYS A 103 7.78 -11.30 -1.45
N ALA A 104 7.98 -12.22 -0.49
CA ALA A 104 7.28 -12.20 0.79
C ALA A 104 7.57 -10.92 1.59
N SER A 105 8.82 -10.43 1.57
CA SER A 105 9.20 -9.17 2.23
C SER A 105 8.55 -7.96 1.57
N GLN A 106 8.46 -7.95 0.23
CA GLN A 106 7.78 -6.90 -0.51
C GLN A 106 6.27 -6.91 -0.23
N ILE A 107 5.64 -8.08 -0.25
CA ILE A 107 4.23 -8.27 0.15
C ILE A 107 4.01 -7.69 1.56
N LYS A 108 4.87 -8.05 2.53
CA LYS A 108 4.77 -7.53 3.90
C LYS A 108 4.82 -6.01 3.96
N SER A 109 5.81 -5.41 3.28
CA SER A 109 5.98 -3.96 3.24
C SER A 109 4.76 -3.28 2.63
N ASP A 110 4.34 -3.70 1.44
CA ASP A 110 3.22 -3.09 0.72
C ASP A 110 1.90 -3.30 1.46
N PHE A 111 1.66 -4.50 1.98
CA PHE A 111 0.43 -4.80 2.73
C PHE A 111 0.34 -3.95 4.00
N THR A 112 1.43 -3.84 4.78
CA THR A 112 1.47 -3.01 5.99
C THR A 112 1.17 -1.54 5.69
N GLN A 113 1.72 -1.00 4.59
CA GLN A 113 1.49 0.38 4.18
C GLN A 113 0.06 0.61 3.69
N LEU A 114 -0.56 -0.40 3.08
CA LEU A 114 -1.92 -0.33 2.55
C LEU A 114 -3.00 -0.71 3.57
N THR A 115 -2.66 -1.29 4.72
CA THR A 115 -3.63 -1.66 5.77
C THR A 115 -4.60 -0.52 6.11
N PRO A 116 -4.17 0.73 6.37
CA PRO A 116 -5.10 1.82 6.65
C PRO A 116 -6.06 2.11 5.49
N PHE A 117 -5.57 1.99 4.25
CA PHE A 117 -6.37 2.17 3.05
C PHE A 117 -7.40 1.03 2.91
N PHE A 118 -7.01 -0.23 3.12
CA PHE A 118 -7.95 -1.35 3.08
C PHE A 118 -9.07 -1.18 4.11
N ILE A 119 -8.75 -0.74 5.33
CA ILE A 119 -9.74 -0.44 6.38
C ILE A 119 -10.68 0.69 5.92
N GLU A 120 -10.13 1.78 5.36
CA GLU A 120 -10.93 2.90 4.84
C GLU A 120 -11.87 2.46 3.72
N GLN A 121 -11.45 1.50 2.89
CA GLN A 121 -12.27 0.88 1.84
C GLN A 121 -13.24 -0.20 2.36
N GLY A 122 -13.30 -0.43 3.67
CA GLY A 122 -14.25 -1.35 4.29
C GLY A 122 -13.83 -2.82 4.26
N ALA A 123 -12.53 -3.11 4.10
CA ALA A 123 -12.02 -4.46 4.29
C ALA A 123 -12.21 -4.89 5.77
N PRO A 124 -12.76 -6.10 6.04
CA PRO A 124 -12.94 -6.59 7.40
C PRO A 124 -11.61 -6.71 8.16
N GLU A 125 -11.60 -6.34 9.45
CA GLU A 125 -10.40 -6.44 10.31
C GLU A 125 -9.90 -7.89 10.43
N GLU A 126 -10.81 -8.86 10.48
CA GLU A 126 -10.47 -10.29 10.52
C GLU A 126 -9.74 -10.75 9.25
N LEU A 127 -10.16 -10.25 8.09
CA LEU A 127 -9.51 -10.53 6.80
C LEU A 127 -8.08 -9.97 6.77
N ILE A 128 -7.92 -8.71 7.20
CA ILE A 128 -6.61 -8.05 7.29
C ILE A 128 -5.69 -8.81 8.24
N THR A 129 -6.20 -9.20 9.41
CA THR A 129 -5.44 -9.95 10.42
C THR A 129 -5.01 -11.31 9.88
N THR A 130 -5.91 -12.02 9.21
CA THR A 130 -5.63 -13.34 8.61
C THR A 130 -4.48 -13.25 7.60
N ILE A 131 -4.50 -12.25 6.71
CA ILE A 131 -3.43 -12.05 5.73
C ILE A 131 -2.13 -11.63 6.42
N SER A 132 -2.19 -10.71 7.38
CA SER A 132 -1.02 -10.25 8.13
C SER A 132 -0.31 -11.39 8.87
N ASP A 133 -1.08 -12.28 9.50
CA ASP A 133 -0.55 -13.46 10.19
C ASP A 133 0.05 -14.45 9.19
N ALA A 134 -0.59 -14.66 8.04
CA ALA A 134 -0.09 -15.54 7.00
C ALA A 134 1.23 -15.03 6.41
N ILE A 135 1.35 -13.73 6.16
CA ILE A 135 2.59 -13.08 5.72
C ILE A 135 3.72 -13.32 6.73
N THR A 136 3.44 -13.17 8.03
CA THR A 136 4.43 -13.37 9.08
C THR A 136 4.90 -14.82 9.13
N LYS A 137 3.96 -15.78 9.12
CA LYS A 137 4.26 -17.22 9.12
C LYS A 137 4.98 -17.66 7.84
N LEU A 138 4.68 -17.04 6.70
CA LEU A 138 5.36 -17.29 5.44
C LEU A 138 6.84 -16.92 5.55
N LEU A 139 7.17 -15.72 6.08
CA LEU A 139 8.56 -15.30 6.25
C LEU A 139 9.34 -16.24 7.18
N GLU A 140 8.73 -16.69 8.27
CA GLU A 140 9.31 -17.68 9.18
C GLU A 140 9.54 -19.04 8.48
N ALA A 141 8.57 -19.48 7.67
CA ALA A 141 8.64 -20.72 6.91
C ALA A 141 9.72 -20.67 5.83
N LEU A 142 9.88 -19.53 5.13
CA LEU A 142 10.91 -19.33 4.12
C LEU A 142 12.30 -19.32 4.75
N ASN A 143 12.49 -18.62 5.87
CA ASN A 143 13.76 -18.61 6.60
C ASN A 143 14.16 -20.00 7.11
N SER A 144 13.18 -20.81 7.51
CA SER A 144 13.39 -22.22 7.90
C SER A 144 13.38 -23.21 6.72
N LYS A 145 13.17 -22.72 5.49
CA LYS A 145 13.02 -23.51 4.25
C LYS A 145 11.96 -24.63 4.36
N ASN A 146 10.90 -24.38 5.12
CA ASN A 146 9.79 -25.30 5.27
C ASN A 146 8.86 -25.19 4.05
N VAL A 147 9.02 -26.07 3.07
CA VAL A 147 8.25 -26.08 1.81
C VAL A 147 6.75 -26.14 2.07
N HIS A 148 6.29 -27.09 2.89
CA HIS A 148 4.85 -27.30 3.10
C HIS A 148 4.21 -26.08 3.76
N LEU A 149 4.80 -25.57 4.85
CA LEU A 149 4.27 -24.39 5.53
C LEU A 149 4.32 -23.16 4.62
N SER A 150 5.40 -22.97 3.87
CA SER A 150 5.52 -21.83 2.94
C SER A 150 4.41 -21.85 1.89
N LYS A 151 4.12 -23.02 1.30
CA LYS A 151 3.02 -23.18 0.33
C LYS A 151 1.65 -22.89 0.93
N VAL A 152 1.39 -23.41 2.14
CA VAL A 152 0.12 -23.16 2.83
C VAL A 152 -0.07 -21.67 3.08
N GLN A 153 0.95 -20.98 3.60
CA GLN A 153 0.82 -19.55 3.88
C GLN A 153 0.74 -18.70 2.60
N ALA A 154 1.50 -19.05 1.55
CA ALA A 154 1.39 -18.39 0.25
C ALA A 154 0.00 -18.54 -0.37
N PHE A 155 -0.61 -19.73 -0.27
CA PHE A 155 -1.97 -19.97 -0.72
C PHE A 155 -2.99 -19.11 0.04
N ILE A 156 -2.91 -19.07 1.38
CA ILE A 156 -3.78 -18.24 2.22
C ILE A 156 -3.69 -16.77 1.79
N ILE A 157 -2.48 -16.24 1.59
CA ILE A 157 -2.31 -14.84 1.15
C ILE A 157 -3.02 -14.60 -0.18
N GLY A 158 -2.78 -15.44 -1.20
CA GLY A 158 -3.40 -15.27 -2.52
C GLY A 158 -4.94 -15.34 -2.49
N GLU A 159 -5.48 -16.31 -1.75
CA GLU A 159 -6.93 -16.52 -1.63
C GLU A 159 -7.61 -15.31 -0.98
N TYR A 160 -7.16 -14.92 0.21
CA TYR A 160 -7.78 -13.83 0.97
C TYR A 160 -7.43 -12.44 0.43
N TYR A 161 -6.29 -12.26 -0.23
CA TYR A 161 -5.99 -11.00 -0.89
C TYR A 161 -6.94 -10.74 -2.07
N SER A 162 -7.41 -11.78 -2.74
CA SER A 162 -8.42 -11.66 -3.81
C SER A 162 -9.74 -11.06 -3.29
N ASP A 163 -10.14 -11.38 -2.05
CA ASP A 163 -11.31 -10.76 -1.41
C ASP A 163 -11.11 -9.25 -1.18
N ILE A 164 -9.90 -8.83 -0.81
CA ILE A 164 -9.56 -7.40 -0.72
C ILE A 164 -9.68 -6.74 -2.09
N LEU A 165 -9.13 -7.36 -3.14
CA LEU A 165 -9.23 -6.83 -4.50
C LEU A 165 -10.69 -6.64 -4.94
N ASP A 166 -11.58 -7.59 -4.61
CA ASP A 166 -12.99 -7.49 -4.92
C ASP A 166 -13.69 -6.32 -4.21
N ILE A 167 -13.34 -6.05 -2.95
CA ILE A 167 -13.82 -4.88 -2.20
C ILE A 167 -13.35 -3.60 -2.90
N LEU A 168 -12.08 -3.53 -3.28
CA LEU A 168 -11.50 -2.38 -3.96
C LEU A 168 -12.15 -2.13 -5.34
N ARG A 169 -12.41 -3.19 -6.12
CA ARG A 169 -13.15 -3.11 -7.40
C ARG A 169 -14.56 -2.57 -7.20
N ARG A 170 -15.30 -3.08 -6.19
CA ARG A 170 -16.65 -2.61 -5.85
C ARG A 170 -16.66 -1.12 -5.48
N ASN A 171 -15.59 -0.63 -4.85
CA ASN A 171 -15.42 0.77 -4.47
C ASN A 171 -14.75 1.63 -5.55
N ASN A 172 -14.57 1.12 -6.77
CA ASN A 172 -13.93 1.80 -7.90
C ASN A 172 -12.50 2.30 -7.63
N GLN A 173 -11.76 1.60 -6.78
CA GLN A 173 -10.38 1.96 -6.44
C GLN A 173 -9.35 1.33 -7.39
N ILE A 174 -9.70 0.23 -8.05
CA ILE A 174 -8.90 -0.48 -9.05
C ILE A 174 -9.78 -0.94 -10.20
N THR A 175 -9.18 -1.14 -11.38
CA THR A 175 -9.86 -1.57 -12.62
C THR A 175 -9.68 -3.05 -12.90
#